data_AF-A0A0F3IVS0-F1
#
_entry.id   AF-A0A0F3IVS0-F1
#
_cell.length_a   1.000
_cell.length_b   1.000
_cell.length_c   1.000
_cell.angle_alpha   90.00
_cell.angle_beta   90.00
_cell.angle_gamma   90.00
#
_symmetry.space_group_name_H-M   'P 1'
#
loop_
_entity.id
_entity.type
_entity.pdbx_description
1 polymer ?
#
loop_
_entity_poly.entity_id
_entity_poly.type
_entity_poly.pdbx_seq_one_letter_code
_entity_poly.pdbx_strand_id
1 'polypeptide(L)'
;YQKRYNAPPDFFVAGGFAAASAVFNGITKAGDTDTEKLIAAMEGMMFETPKGDMIFRAVDHQAQQDMFHWRIKKDATDNDLLELVATIPAATMPLPFRNKR
;
A
#
# COMPACT_ATOMS: atom_id res chain seq x y z
N TYR A 1 -1.81 -12.34 11.93
CA TYR A 1 -0.72 -11.88 12.81
C TYR A 1 -0.94 -12.35 14.24
N GLN A 2 -2.10 -12.08 14.86
CA GLN A 2 -2.48 -12.53 16.21
C GLN A 2 -2.15 -14.00 16.54
N LYS A 3 -2.59 -14.98 15.74
CA LYS A 3 -2.31 -16.41 16.02
C LYS A 3 -0.82 -16.75 16.10
N ARG A 4 0.03 -16.02 15.37
CA ARG A 4 1.48 -16.30 15.28
C ARG A 4 2.30 -15.50 16.29
N TYR A 5 1.90 -14.26 16.57
CA TYR A 5 2.71 -13.31 17.35
C TYR A 5 1.99 -12.70 18.54
N ASN A 6 0.75 -13.11 18.79
CA ASN A 6 -0.10 -12.61 19.87
C ASN A 6 -0.25 -11.08 19.93
N ALA A 7 -0.20 -10.43 18.76
CA ALA A 7 -0.32 -8.99 18.57
C ALA A 7 -1.09 -8.67 17.27
N PRO A 8 -1.63 -7.45 17.10
CA PRO A 8 -2.08 -6.93 15.80
C PRO A 8 -0.89 -6.55 14.90
N PRO A 9 -1.07 -6.51 13.57
CA PRO A 9 -0.04 -5.97 12.68
C PRO A 9 0.09 -4.45 12.87
N ASP A 10 1.31 -3.95 12.78
CA ASP A 10 1.59 -2.51 12.74
C ASP A 10 1.79 -2.00 11.31
N PHE A 11 2.27 -0.77 11.18
CA PHE A 11 2.52 -0.12 9.89
C PHE A 11 3.57 -0.85 9.05
N PHE A 12 4.63 -1.38 9.68
CA PHE A 12 5.72 -2.06 8.97
C PHE A 12 5.29 -3.44 8.48
N VAL A 13 4.43 -4.13 9.23
CA VAL A 13 3.85 -5.41 8.78
C VAL A 13 2.97 -5.20 7.56
N ALA A 14 2.11 -4.18 7.57
CA ALA A 14 1.24 -3.87 6.43
C ALA A 14 2.06 -3.42 5.20
N GLY A 15 3.06 -2.57 5.39
CA GLY A 15 3.95 -2.11 4.31
C GLY A 15 4.80 -3.25 3.71
N GLY A 16 5.34 -4.13 4.55
CA GLY A 16 6.09 -5.30 4.09
C GLY A 16 5.23 -6.27 3.29
N PHE A 17 3.98 -6.49 3.70
CA PHE A 17 3.03 -7.29 2.90
C PHE A 17 2.74 -6.63 1.56
N ALA A 18 2.49 -5.32 1.52
CA ALA A 18 2.22 -4.59 0.28
C ALA A 18 3.41 -4.71 -0.71
N ALA A 19 4.65 -4.59 -0.21
CA ALA A 19 5.85 -4.79 -1.03
C ALA A 19 5.96 -6.23 -1.55
N ALA A 20 5.69 -7.24 -0.72
CA ALA A 20 5.69 -8.63 -1.14
C ALA A 20 4.61 -8.91 -2.21
N SER A 21 3.41 -8.36 -2.05
CA SER A 21 2.33 -8.44 -3.05
C SER A 21 2.73 -7.78 -4.38
N ALA A 22 3.35 -6.60 -4.32
CA ALA A 22 3.85 -5.91 -5.51
C ALA A 22 4.90 -6.74 -6.26
N VAL A 23 5.88 -7.33 -5.56
CA VAL A 23 6.92 -8.18 -6.17
C VAL A 23 6.29 -9.43 -6.80
N PHE A 24 5.41 -10.12 -6.08
CA PHE A 24 4.74 -11.32 -6.58
C PHE A 24 3.94 -11.03 -7.86
N ASN A 25 3.12 -9.98 -7.86
CA ASN A 25 2.32 -9.59 -9.01
C ASN A 25 3.20 -9.08 -10.17
N GLY A 26 4.25 -8.33 -9.88
CA GLY A 26 5.20 -7.84 -10.88
C GLY A 26 5.89 -8.98 -11.62
N ILE A 27 6.44 -9.96 -10.89
CA ILE A 27 7.08 -11.15 -11.48
C ILE A 27 6.05 -11.99 -12.23
N THR A 28 4.86 -12.18 -11.67
CA THR A 28 3.79 -12.96 -12.31
C THR A 28 3.36 -12.34 -13.63
N LYS A 29 3.22 -11.01 -13.68
CA LYS A 29 2.83 -10.26 -14.88
C LYS A 29 3.96 -10.19 -15.91
N ALA A 30 5.21 -10.05 -15.47
CA ALA A 30 6.38 -10.03 -16.35
C ALA A 30 6.72 -11.43 -16.92
N GLY A 31 6.39 -12.50 -16.20
CA GLY A 31 6.76 -13.88 -16.52
C GLY A 31 8.27 -14.16 -16.38
N ASP A 32 9.02 -13.24 -15.80
CA ASP A 32 10.48 -13.24 -15.69
C ASP A 32 10.92 -12.27 -14.58
N THR A 33 12.19 -12.28 -14.23
CA THR A 33 12.83 -11.36 -13.28
C THR A 33 13.82 -10.40 -13.95
N ASP A 34 13.84 -10.35 -15.29
CA ASP A 34 14.58 -9.32 -16.03
C ASP A 34 14.08 -7.91 -15.67
N THR A 35 15.01 -6.98 -15.52
CA THR A 35 14.72 -5.63 -14.99
C THR A 35 13.83 -4.83 -15.92
N GLU A 36 14.10 -4.84 -17.23
CA GLU A 36 13.31 -4.06 -18.20
C GLU A 36 11.90 -4.63 -18.35
N LYS A 37 11.76 -5.96 -18.32
CA LYS A 37 10.44 -6.61 -18.28
C LYS A 37 9.66 -6.25 -17.02
N LEU A 38 10.33 -6.20 -15.87
CA LEU A 38 9.69 -5.82 -14.60
C LEU A 38 9.23 -4.36 -14.63
N ILE A 39 10.06 -3.43 -15.13
CA ILE A 39 9.68 -2.02 -15.28
C ILE A 39 8.42 -1.92 -16.15
N ALA A 40 8.44 -2.52 -17.34
CA ALA A 40 7.30 -2.50 -18.27
C ALA A 40 6.04 -3.15 -17.66
N ALA A 41 6.18 -4.19 -16.85
CA ALA A 41 5.06 -4.85 -16.18
C ALA A 41 4.47 -4.01 -15.04
N MET A 42 5.33 -3.34 -14.27
CA MET A 42 4.98 -2.67 -13.01
C MET A 42 4.49 -1.23 -13.20
N GLU A 43 4.86 -0.56 -14.30
CA GLU A 43 4.30 0.77 -14.62
C GLU A 43 2.78 0.70 -14.82
N GLY A 44 2.03 1.44 -13.98
CA GLY A 44 0.57 1.40 -13.99
C GLY A 44 -0.04 0.11 -13.42
N MET A 45 0.76 -0.75 -12.77
CA MET A 45 0.27 -2.00 -12.22
C MET A 45 -0.56 -1.77 -10.95
N MET A 46 -1.76 -2.35 -10.94
CA MET A 46 -2.60 -2.50 -9.74
C MET A 46 -2.27 -3.81 -9.03
N PHE A 47 -2.28 -3.79 -7.70
CA PHE A 47 -2.02 -4.96 -6.86
C PHE A 47 -2.75 -4.86 -5.51
N GLU A 48 -3.20 -6.01 -5.01
CA GLU A 48 -3.95 -6.09 -3.75
C GLU A 48 -3.02 -5.98 -2.53
N THR A 49 -3.47 -5.27 -1.50
CA THR A 49 -2.72 -5.11 -0.24
C THR A 49 -3.67 -5.19 0.96
N PRO A 50 -3.17 -5.25 2.21
CA PRO A 50 -4.01 -5.16 3.40
C PRO A 50 -4.77 -3.84 3.52
N LYS A 51 -4.35 -2.79 2.78
CA LYS A 51 -5.03 -1.50 2.70
C LYS A 51 -6.05 -1.41 1.54
N GLY A 52 -6.29 -2.50 0.81
CA GLY A 52 -7.01 -2.49 -0.46
C GLY A 52 -6.07 -2.38 -1.66
N ASP A 53 -6.62 -2.05 -2.82
CA ASP A 53 -5.84 -1.94 -4.05
C ASP A 53 -4.88 -0.74 -4.00
N MET A 54 -3.66 -0.98 -4.47
CA MET A 54 -2.69 0.08 -4.75
C MET A 54 -2.33 0.06 -6.23
N ILE A 55 -1.91 1.21 -6.76
CA ILE A 55 -1.40 1.32 -8.13
C ILE A 55 -0.04 2.02 -8.14
N PHE A 56 0.93 1.46 -8.86
CA PHE A 56 2.16 2.19 -9.17
C PHE A 56 1.89 3.24 -10.24
N ARG A 57 2.01 4.52 -9.87
CA ARG A 57 1.87 5.63 -10.80
C ARG A 57 3.00 5.60 -11.81
N ALA A 58 2.69 5.40 -13.09
CA ALA A 58 3.71 5.22 -14.13
C ALA A 58 4.72 6.38 -14.20
N VAL A 59 4.29 7.61 -13.93
CA VAL A 59 5.15 8.80 -14.07
C VAL A 59 6.33 8.82 -13.08
N ASP A 60 6.15 8.35 -11.85
CA ASP A 60 7.16 8.47 -10.78
C ASP A 60 7.26 7.27 -9.84
N HIS A 61 6.58 6.18 -10.20
CA HIS A 61 6.56 4.88 -9.54
C HIS A 61 6.09 4.92 -8.07
N GLN A 62 5.44 6.01 -7.64
CA GLN A 62 4.80 6.07 -6.33
C GLN A 62 3.59 5.15 -6.29
N ALA A 63 3.53 4.27 -5.29
CA ALA A 63 2.33 3.50 -4.97
C ALA A 63 1.23 4.43 -4.43
N GLN A 64 0.23 4.71 -5.26
CA GLN A 64 -0.99 5.42 -4.85
C GLN A 64 -1.86 4.45 -4.05
N GLN A 65 -2.38 4.92 -2.93
CA GLN A 65 -3.10 4.11 -1.97
C GLN A 65 -4.09 4.96 -1.18
N ASP A 66 -5.14 4.32 -0.68
CA ASP A 66 -6.09 4.99 0.21
C ASP A 66 -5.42 5.37 1.53
N MET A 67 -5.90 6.46 2.11
CA MET A 67 -5.45 6.97 3.40
C MET A 67 -6.63 7.05 4.36
N PHE A 68 -6.37 6.98 5.65
CA PHE A 68 -7.43 6.86 6.66
C PHE A 68 -7.41 8.07 7.58
N HIS A 69 -8.50 8.83 7.59
CA HIS A 69 -8.78 9.82 8.61
C HIS A 69 -9.41 9.09 9.80
N TRP A 70 -8.73 9.11 10.94
CA TRP A 70 -9.19 8.52 12.18
C TRP A 70 -9.24 9.55 13.30
N ARG A 71 -10.03 9.23 14.33
CA ARG A 71 -10.05 9.92 15.62
C ARG A 71 -9.65 8.95 16.73
N ILE A 72 -9.06 9.47 17.80
CA ILE A 72 -8.76 8.65 18.98
C ILE A 72 -10.08 8.35 19.71
N LYS A 73 -10.28 7.09 20.10
CA LYS A 73 -11.44 6.67 20.90
C LYS A 73 -11.39 7.31 22.30
N LYS A 74 -12.55 7.62 22.87
CA LYS A 74 -12.64 8.18 24.23
C LYS A 74 -12.09 7.21 25.28
N ASP A 75 -12.44 5.94 25.16
CA ASP A 75 -12.05 4.87 26.08
C ASP A 75 -10.92 4.00 25.48
N ALA A 76 -10.00 4.66 24.77
CA ALA A 76 -8.90 4.00 24.08
C ALA A 76 -8.11 3.08 25.02
N THR A 77 -8.07 1.79 24.69
CA THR A 77 -7.23 0.80 25.33
C THR A 77 -6.05 0.44 24.43
N ASP A 78 -5.07 -0.26 24.98
CA ASP A 78 -3.91 -0.70 24.20
C ASP A 78 -4.35 -1.50 22.95
N ASN A 79 -3.74 -1.21 21.81
CA ASN A 79 -4.07 -1.74 20.47
C ASN A 79 -5.46 -1.40 19.86
N ASP A 80 -6.37 -0.74 20.58
CA ASP A 80 -7.68 -0.31 20.05
C ASP A 80 -7.89 1.20 20.25
N LEU A 81 -7.02 1.97 19.60
CA LEU A 81 -6.91 3.41 19.81
C LEU A 81 -7.76 4.24 18.85
N LEU A 82 -7.98 3.73 17.63
CA LEU A 82 -8.40 4.54 16.49
C LEU A 82 -9.80 4.15 16.01
N GLU A 83 -10.67 5.15 15.84
CA GLU A 83 -11.95 5.02 15.17
C GLU A 83 -11.88 5.67 13.78
N LEU A 84 -12.26 4.91 12.75
CA LEU A 84 -12.28 5.41 11.38
C LEU A 84 -13.36 6.48 11.22
N VAL A 85 -12.97 7.67 10.77
CA VAL A 85 -13.88 8.77 10.45
C VAL A 85 -14.21 8.74 8.96
N ALA A 86 -13.19 8.59 8.11
CA ALA A 86 -13.36 8.49 6.67
C ALA A 86 -12.16 7.80 6.02
N THR A 87 -12.42 7.10 4.93
CA THR A 87 -11.39 6.73 3.95
C THR A 87 -11.22 7.87 2.97
N ILE A 88 -9.99 8.28 2.72
CA ILE A 88 -9.58 9.27 1.73
C ILE A 88 -9.10 8.47 0.51
N PRO A 89 -9.90 8.38 -0.57
CA PRO A 89 -9.52 7.58 -1.73
C PRO A 89 -8.27 8.13 -2.40
N ALA A 90 -7.38 7.25 -2.86
CA ALA A 90 -6.14 7.61 -3.56
C ALA A 90 -6.39 8.62 -4.69
N ALA A 91 -7.44 8.40 -5.47
CA ALA A 91 -7.83 9.24 -6.61
C ALA A 91 -8.23 10.68 -6.25
N THR A 92 -8.55 10.95 -4.99
CA THR A 92 -8.96 12.30 -4.53
C THR A 92 -7.79 13.12 -3.98
N MET A 93 -6.63 12.50 -3.75
CA MET A 93 -5.47 13.18 -3.17
C MET A 93 -4.60 13.81 -4.28
N PRO A 94 -4.36 15.12 -4.26
CA PRO A 94 -3.54 15.80 -5.26
C PRO A 94 -2.03 15.61 -4.97
N LEU A 95 -1.53 14.37 -5.07
CA LEU A 95 -0.13 14.06 -4.79
C LEU A 95 0.79 14.65 -5.88
N PRO A 96 1.80 15.46 -5.52
CA PRO A 96 2.64 16.16 -6.49
C PRO A 96 3.55 15.18 -7.26
N PHE A 97 3.99 15.60 -8.45
CA PHE A 97 5.09 14.98 -9.17
C PHE A 97 6.39 15.75 -8.88
N ARG A 98 7.46 15.05 -8.50
CA ARG A 98 8.74 15.67 -8.11
C ARG A 98 9.96 15.11 -8.84
N ASN A 99 9.73 14.32 -9.89
CA ASN A 99 10.78 13.66 -10.66
C ASN A 99 11.08 14.32 -12.02
N LYS A 100 10.37 15.41 -12.37
CA LYS A 100 10.73 16.24 -13.53
C LYS A 100 12.01 17.02 -13.21
N ARG A 101 13.06 16.81 -14.02
CA ARG A 101 14.33 17.54 -13.96
C ARG A 101 14.34 18.68 -14.96
#